data_AF-A0A1H0RGH7-F1
#
_entry.id   AF-A0A1H0RGH7-F1
#
_cell.length_a   1.000
_cell.length_b   1.000
_cell.length_c   1.000
_cell.angle_alpha   90.00
_cell.angle_beta   90.00
_cell.angle_gamma   90.00
#
_symmetry.space_group_name_H-M   'P 1'
#
loop_
_entity.id
_entity.type
_entity.pdbx_description
1 polymer ?
#
loop_
_entity_poly.entity_id
_entity_poly.type
_entity_poly.pdbx_seq_one_letter_code
_entity_poly.pdbx_strand_id
1 'polypeptide(L)'
;MTTQQHDHGALAISSASAGALLMHDASMDRLERLAGFMASGKTTLPQHLRGNTGDCFAIALQSMQWGMNPFAVGQKTHLVNGTLGYEAQLVAAVINSSGVVKDRFNFEWFGDWTKIIGQFKEVTSNTKKDDNGQPKKYIVPAWKQEDERGLGVRVWATIKGESQPRVLELLLTQARTRNSTLWTEDPKQQLAYLAQKRWARLHAPDVILGVYTPDELGEPTEKFMGHAEEVASPPPPPVPPASYPDADFTKNLPAWAKAIAAGKKSMADVIATVAAKAPLTEMQKTALQAEVEKMRPQDVEPKTTRAPAQDAPAVDAELLSQRLRDAKDLDTLYEAAGLIDALPAESRDAVTEIFNGRVAELGG
;
A
#
# COMPACT_ATOMS: atom_id res chain seq x y z
N MET A 1 -68.09 -41.68 -32.38
CA MET A 1 -67.23 -40.48 -32.41
C MET A 1 -66.60 -40.34 -31.05
N THR A 2 -65.34 -40.73 -30.93
CA THR A 2 -64.58 -40.73 -29.67
C THR A 2 -63.88 -39.40 -29.54
N THR A 3 -64.29 -38.58 -28.58
CA THR A 3 -63.64 -37.30 -28.28
C THR A 3 -62.40 -37.58 -27.43
N GLN A 4 -61.22 -37.47 -28.03
CA GLN A 4 -59.95 -37.42 -27.29
C GLN A 4 -59.89 -36.09 -26.52
N GLN A 5 -60.00 -36.16 -25.19
CA GLN A 5 -59.53 -35.08 -24.32
C GLN A 5 -58.01 -35.15 -24.27
N HIS A 6 -57.36 -34.18 -24.92
CA HIS A 6 -55.96 -33.87 -24.67
C HIS A 6 -55.84 -33.24 -23.28
N ASP A 7 -55.43 -34.05 -22.31
CA ASP A 7 -55.04 -33.57 -21.00
C ASP A 7 -53.68 -32.88 -21.13
N HIS A 8 -53.69 -31.54 -21.06
CA HIS A 8 -52.47 -30.75 -20.95
C HIS A 8 -51.89 -31.00 -19.55
N GLY A 9 -51.07 -32.05 -19.45
CA GLY A 9 -50.28 -32.36 -18.27
C GLY A 9 -49.44 -31.16 -17.88
N ALA A 10 -49.92 -30.39 -16.90
CA ALA A 10 -49.13 -29.43 -16.18
C ALA A 10 -47.86 -30.12 -15.70
N LEU A 11 -46.70 -29.49 -15.93
CA LEU A 11 -45.40 -29.93 -15.41
C LEU A 11 -45.49 -30.01 -13.88
N ALA A 12 -45.89 -31.17 -13.37
CA ALA A 12 -45.73 -31.51 -11.98
C ALA A 12 -44.21 -31.60 -11.77
N ILE A 13 -43.64 -30.56 -11.17
CA ILE A 13 -42.30 -30.61 -10.59
C ILE A 13 -42.39 -31.67 -9.50
N SER A 14 -42.05 -32.90 -9.86
CA SER A 14 -41.93 -34.00 -8.91
C SER A 14 -40.97 -33.53 -7.82
N SER A 15 -41.47 -33.45 -6.58
CA SER A 15 -40.68 -33.19 -5.38
C SER A 15 -39.84 -34.43 -5.01
N ALA A 16 -39.28 -35.10 -6.01
CA ALA A 16 -38.33 -36.17 -5.81
C ALA A 16 -37.11 -35.58 -5.09
N SER A 17 -36.71 -36.20 -3.99
CA SER A 17 -35.46 -35.86 -3.34
C SER A 17 -34.31 -36.03 -4.34
N ALA A 18 -33.24 -35.24 -4.20
CA ALA A 18 -32.06 -35.36 -5.07
C ALA A 18 -31.56 -36.82 -5.15
N GLY A 19 -31.66 -37.58 -4.05
CA GLY A 19 -31.35 -39.02 -4.01
C GLY A 19 -32.27 -39.89 -4.88
N ALA A 20 -33.57 -39.60 -4.96
CA ALA A 20 -34.49 -40.34 -5.83
C ALA A 20 -34.21 -40.08 -7.32
N LEU A 21 -33.82 -38.85 -7.67
CA LEU A 21 -33.44 -38.48 -9.04
C LEU A 21 -32.19 -39.22 -9.52
N LEU A 22 -31.19 -39.39 -8.65
CA LEU A 22 -29.96 -40.13 -8.98
C LEU A 22 -30.21 -41.62 -9.26
N MET A 23 -31.31 -42.18 -8.76
CA MET A 23 -31.65 -43.60 -8.91
C MET A 23 -32.49 -43.89 -10.17
N HIS A 24 -32.79 -42.86 -10.98
CA HIS A 24 -33.55 -43.00 -12.22
C HIS A 24 -32.72 -42.56 -13.42
N ASP A 25 -32.38 -43.51 -14.30
CA ASP A 25 -31.57 -43.27 -15.51
C ASP A 25 -32.11 -42.10 -16.36
N ALA A 26 -33.43 -42.05 -16.57
CA ALA A 26 -34.07 -40.97 -17.34
C ALA A 26 -33.89 -39.57 -16.72
N SER A 27 -33.67 -39.48 -15.40
CA SER A 27 -33.39 -38.23 -14.70
C SER A 27 -31.91 -37.85 -14.83
N MET A 28 -31.01 -38.83 -14.77
CA MET A 28 -29.58 -38.65 -15.03
C MET A 28 -29.34 -38.14 -16.46
N ASP A 29 -29.99 -38.73 -17.46
CA ASP A 29 -29.88 -38.28 -18.87
C ASP A 29 -30.39 -36.85 -19.08
N ARG A 30 -31.39 -36.41 -18.29
CA ARG A 30 -31.90 -35.03 -18.35
C ARG A 30 -30.90 -34.07 -17.72
N LEU A 31 -30.33 -34.45 -16.58
CA LEU A 31 -29.30 -33.68 -15.90
C LEU A 31 -28.03 -33.54 -16.75
N GLU A 32 -27.61 -34.60 -17.43
CA GLU A 32 -26.46 -34.58 -18.35
C GLU A 32 -26.72 -33.63 -19.53
N ARG A 33 -27.90 -33.70 -20.15
CA ARG A 33 -28.27 -32.76 -21.22
C ARG A 33 -28.32 -31.32 -20.74
N LEU A 34 -28.88 -31.07 -19.56
CA LEU A 34 -28.90 -29.74 -18.95
C LEU A 34 -27.48 -29.23 -18.69
N ALA A 35 -26.61 -30.08 -18.16
CA ALA A 35 -25.20 -29.76 -17.94
C ALA A 35 -24.47 -29.44 -19.25
N GLY A 36 -24.75 -30.19 -20.32
CA GLY A 36 -24.23 -29.88 -21.67
C GLY A 36 -24.68 -28.51 -22.17
N PHE A 37 -25.95 -28.14 -21.97
CA PHE A 37 -26.44 -26.79 -22.29
C PHE A 37 -25.76 -25.72 -21.43
N MET A 38 -25.60 -25.95 -20.14
CA MET A 38 -24.87 -25.05 -19.25
C MET A 38 -23.43 -24.86 -19.72
N ALA A 39 -22.69 -25.93 -20.00
CA ALA A 39 -21.31 -25.88 -20.48
C ALA A 39 -21.17 -25.14 -21.83
N SER A 40 -22.23 -25.12 -22.65
CA SER A 40 -22.26 -24.37 -23.92
C SER A 40 -22.45 -22.85 -23.73
N GLY A 41 -22.88 -22.41 -22.54
CA GLY A 41 -23.20 -21.02 -22.21
C GLY A 41 -21.97 -20.11 -22.14
N LYS A 42 -21.81 -19.21 -23.11
CA LYS A 42 -20.65 -18.31 -23.19
C LYS A 42 -20.79 -16.99 -22.42
N THR A 43 -22.01 -16.52 -22.17
CA THR A 43 -22.22 -15.20 -21.51
C THR A 43 -22.86 -15.36 -20.14
N THR A 44 -23.78 -16.31 -20.03
CA THR A 44 -24.58 -16.53 -18.83
C THR A 44 -23.86 -17.31 -17.74
N LEU A 45 -22.72 -17.95 -18.04
CA LEU A 45 -21.93 -18.70 -17.07
C LEU A 45 -20.45 -18.26 -17.06
N PRO A 46 -19.79 -18.34 -15.89
CA PRO A 46 -18.38 -18.02 -15.74
C PRO A 46 -17.47 -18.85 -16.65
N GLN A 47 -16.29 -18.32 -16.95
CA GLN A 47 -15.32 -18.97 -17.85
C GLN A 47 -14.92 -20.37 -17.38
N HIS A 48 -14.83 -20.63 -16.07
CA HIS A 48 -14.41 -21.93 -15.53
C HIS A 48 -15.44 -23.06 -15.75
N LEU A 49 -16.69 -22.75 -16.07
CA LEU A 49 -17.73 -23.74 -16.37
C LEU A 49 -17.89 -24.02 -17.87
N ARG A 50 -17.30 -23.19 -18.74
CA ARG A 50 -17.45 -23.30 -20.20
C ARG A 50 -16.74 -24.54 -20.71
N GLY A 51 -17.49 -25.38 -21.43
CA GLY A 51 -16.99 -26.67 -21.92
C GLY A 51 -16.76 -27.72 -20.83
N ASN A 52 -17.08 -27.42 -19.56
CA ASN A 52 -16.92 -28.34 -18.45
C ASN A 52 -18.29 -28.91 -18.04
N THR A 53 -18.72 -29.96 -18.74
CA THR A 53 -19.99 -30.64 -18.47
C THR A 53 -20.02 -31.27 -17.08
N GLY A 54 -18.90 -31.77 -16.56
CA GLY A 54 -18.83 -32.41 -15.24
C GLY A 54 -19.17 -31.45 -14.11
N ASP A 55 -18.53 -30.27 -14.09
CA ASP A 55 -18.82 -29.27 -13.07
C ASP A 55 -20.22 -28.67 -13.22
N CYS A 56 -20.69 -28.48 -14.48
CA CYS A 56 -22.06 -28.07 -14.74
C CYS A 56 -23.09 -29.09 -14.24
N PHE A 57 -22.79 -30.39 -14.36
CA PHE A 57 -23.64 -31.46 -13.86
C PHE A 57 -23.72 -31.42 -12.33
N ALA A 58 -22.57 -31.32 -11.66
CA ALA A 58 -22.51 -31.22 -10.21
C ALA A 58 -23.30 -30.00 -9.69
N ILE A 59 -23.15 -28.85 -10.35
CA ILE A 59 -23.92 -27.63 -10.02
C ILE A 59 -25.41 -27.84 -10.27
N ALA A 60 -25.80 -28.45 -11.38
CA ALA A 60 -27.20 -28.71 -11.69
C ALA A 60 -27.85 -29.60 -10.63
N LEU A 61 -27.16 -30.67 -10.23
CA LEU A 61 -27.61 -31.57 -9.15
C LEU A 61 -27.74 -30.82 -7.82
N GLN A 62 -26.72 -30.05 -7.43
CA GLN A 62 -26.74 -29.25 -6.20
C GLN A 62 -27.87 -28.22 -6.20
N SER A 63 -28.12 -27.59 -7.35
CA SER A 63 -29.18 -26.61 -7.53
C SER A 63 -30.56 -27.23 -7.35
N MET A 64 -30.76 -28.45 -7.86
CA MET A 64 -32.00 -29.20 -7.64
C MET A 64 -32.21 -29.53 -6.16
N GLN A 65 -31.14 -29.89 -5.44
CA GLN A 65 -31.23 -30.14 -3.99
C GLN A 65 -31.64 -28.89 -3.21
N TRP A 66 -31.21 -27.71 -3.64
CA TRP A 66 -31.64 -26.42 -3.07
C TRP A 66 -32.96 -25.90 -3.66
N GLY A 67 -33.55 -26.57 -4.66
CA GLY A 67 -34.73 -26.09 -5.36
C GLY A 67 -34.50 -24.78 -6.15
N MET A 68 -33.27 -24.56 -6.62
CA MET A 68 -32.85 -23.33 -7.31
C MET A 68 -32.56 -23.53 -8.80
N ASN A 69 -32.57 -22.43 -9.54
CA ASN A 69 -32.20 -22.43 -10.96
C ASN A 69 -30.69 -22.71 -11.14
N PRO A 70 -30.30 -23.78 -11.86
CA PRO A 70 -28.90 -24.14 -12.08
C PRO A 70 -28.01 -23.06 -12.70
N PHE A 71 -28.56 -22.24 -13.61
CA PHE A 71 -27.81 -21.15 -14.22
C PHE A 71 -27.53 -20.03 -13.20
N ALA A 72 -28.49 -19.71 -12.33
CA ALA A 72 -28.32 -18.70 -11.30
C ALA A 72 -27.32 -19.15 -10.22
N VAL A 73 -27.35 -20.43 -9.85
CA VAL A 73 -26.36 -21.02 -8.94
C VAL A 73 -24.98 -21.00 -9.58
N GLY A 74 -24.86 -21.46 -10.83
CA GLY A 74 -23.61 -21.46 -11.59
C GLY A 74 -22.97 -20.07 -11.73
N GLN A 75 -23.78 -19.02 -11.94
CA GLN A 75 -23.33 -17.62 -11.97
C GLN A 75 -22.68 -17.14 -10.67
N LYS A 76 -23.01 -17.79 -9.55
CA LYS A 76 -22.52 -17.47 -8.22
C LYS A 76 -21.40 -18.42 -7.76
N THR A 77 -20.80 -19.12 -8.71
CA THR A 77 -19.60 -19.93 -8.45
C THR A 77 -18.34 -19.18 -8.85
N HIS A 78 -17.23 -19.53 -8.21
CA HIS A 78 -15.91 -18.99 -8.49
C HIS A 78 -14.86 -20.07 -8.25
N LEU A 79 -13.68 -19.93 -8.86
CA LEU A 79 -12.58 -20.87 -8.72
C LEU A 79 -11.47 -20.25 -7.85
N VAL A 80 -11.08 -20.93 -6.77
CA VAL A 80 -9.91 -20.58 -5.96
C VAL A 80 -9.00 -21.79 -5.88
N ASN A 81 -7.75 -21.65 -6.35
CA ASN A 81 -6.76 -22.72 -6.34
C ASN A 81 -7.28 -24.06 -6.92
N GLY A 82 -8.07 -23.99 -8.00
CA GLY A 82 -8.65 -25.18 -8.64
C GLY A 82 -9.87 -25.78 -7.92
N THR A 83 -10.29 -25.23 -6.78
CA THR A 83 -11.49 -25.67 -6.06
C THR A 83 -12.66 -24.72 -6.34
N LEU A 84 -13.83 -25.30 -6.62
CA LEU A 84 -15.07 -24.56 -6.82
C LEU A 84 -15.61 -24.07 -5.47
N GLY A 85 -15.84 -22.77 -5.36
CA GLY A 85 -16.58 -22.20 -4.24
C GLY A 85 -17.85 -21.48 -4.69
N TYR A 86 -18.70 -21.16 -3.72
CA TYR A 86 -19.96 -20.46 -3.90
C TYR A 86 -19.95 -19.10 -3.18
N GLU A 87 -20.49 -18.07 -3.82
CA GLU A 87 -20.57 -16.73 -3.25
C GLU A 87 -21.50 -16.67 -2.02
N ALA A 88 -21.20 -15.73 -1.11
CA ALA A 88 -22.01 -15.51 0.08
C ALA A 88 -23.48 -15.18 -0.21
N GLN A 89 -23.75 -14.47 -1.32
CA GLN A 89 -25.10 -14.13 -1.74
C GLN A 89 -25.94 -15.38 -2.04
N LEU A 90 -25.31 -16.41 -2.64
CA LEU A 90 -25.98 -17.68 -2.90
C LEU A 90 -26.24 -18.43 -1.59
N VAL A 91 -25.26 -18.48 -0.69
CA VAL A 91 -25.45 -19.08 0.65
C VAL A 91 -26.64 -18.42 1.37
N ALA A 92 -26.73 -17.10 1.33
CA ALA A 92 -27.83 -16.36 1.91
C ALA A 92 -29.18 -16.71 1.24
N ALA A 93 -29.21 -16.82 -0.08
CA ALA A 93 -30.41 -17.23 -0.81
C ALA A 93 -30.84 -18.65 -0.44
N VAL A 94 -29.87 -19.57 -0.31
CA VAL A 94 -30.10 -20.97 0.06
C VAL A 94 -30.73 -21.04 1.45
N ILE A 95 -30.16 -20.36 2.45
CA ILE A 95 -30.77 -20.33 3.80
C ILE A 95 -32.17 -19.74 3.76
N ASN A 96 -32.36 -18.58 3.12
CA ASN A 96 -33.64 -17.87 3.10
C ASN A 96 -34.76 -18.67 2.39
N SER A 97 -34.41 -19.54 1.44
CA SER A 97 -35.36 -20.37 0.68
C SER A 97 -35.49 -21.81 1.20
N SER A 98 -34.57 -22.27 2.04
CA SER A 98 -34.56 -23.63 2.61
C SER A 98 -35.80 -23.98 3.44
N GLY A 99 -36.52 -22.96 3.92
CA GLY A 99 -37.60 -23.13 4.87
C GLY A 99 -37.14 -23.46 6.29
N VAL A 100 -35.84 -23.45 6.59
CA VAL A 100 -35.31 -23.62 7.97
C VAL A 100 -35.52 -22.35 8.79
N VAL A 101 -35.38 -21.18 8.18
CA VAL A 101 -35.59 -19.89 8.84
C VAL A 101 -37.04 -19.41 8.68
N LYS A 102 -37.54 -18.69 9.69
CA LYS A 102 -38.86 -18.05 9.72
C LYS A 102 -38.84 -16.70 9.01
N ASP A 103 -37.73 -15.97 9.15
CA ASP A 103 -37.46 -14.66 8.60
C ASP A 103 -36.17 -14.68 7.78
N ARG A 104 -35.90 -13.60 7.06
CA ARG A 104 -34.64 -13.44 6.33
C ARG A 104 -33.53 -13.01 7.29
N PHE A 105 -32.28 -13.11 6.84
CA PHE A 105 -31.18 -12.50 7.58
C PHE A 105 -31.40 -11.01 7.84
N ASN A 106 -31.24 -10.63 9.10
CA ASN A 106 -31.28 -9.26 9.58
C ASN A 106 -29.87 -8.82 10.00
N PHE A 107 -29.62 -7.51 9.98
CA PHE A 107 -28.30 -6.95 10.25
C PHE A 107 -28.38 -5.69 11.10
N GLU A 108 -27.43 -5.55 12.02
CA GLU A 108 -27.19 -4.33 12.76
C GLU A 108 -25.68 -4.08 12.84
N TRP A 109 -25.22 -2.99 12.23
CA TRP A 109 -23.82 -2.58 12.32
C TRP A 109 -23.61 -1.75 13.58
N PHE A 110 -22.53 -2.02 14.29
CA PHE A 110 -22.16 -1.32 15.51
C PHE A 110 -20.71 -0.82 15.46
N GLY A 111 -20.39 0.13 16.33
CA GLY A 111 -19.11 0.84 16.34
C GLY A 111 -19.14 2.11 15.48
N ASP A 112 -18.05 2.88 15.55
CA ASP A 112 -17.91 4.15 14.83
C ASP A 112 -17.38 3.97 13.40
N TRP A 113 -18.30 3.60 12.51
CA TRP A 113 -17.99 3.37 11.09
C TRP A 113 -17.58 4.63 10.33
N THR A 114 -17.74 5.83 10.90
CA THR A 114 -17.33 7.09 10.25
C THR A 114 -15.83 7.16 10.02
N LYS A 115 -15.05 6.40 10.80
CA LYS A 115 -13.59 6.29 10.68
C LYS A 115 -13.11 5.58 9.42
N ILE A 116 -13.95 4.76 8.80
CA ILE A 116 -13.54 3.92 7.65
C ILE A 116 -14.43 4.07 6.42
N ILE A 117 -15.72 4.39 6.59
CA ILE A 117 -16.63 4.55 5.46
C ILE A 117 -16.20 5.75 4.62
N GLY A 118 -15.96 5.51 3.34
CA GLY A 118 -15.54 6.56 2.39
C GLY A 118 -14.07 6.99 2.54
N GLN A 119 -13.32 6.40 3.46
CA GLN A 119 -11.92 6.76 3.70
C GLN A 119 -10.98 5.94 2.83
N PHE A 120 -10.84 6.28 1.56
CA PHE A 120 -9.96 5.55 0.66
C PHE A 120 -9.17 6.47 -0.27
N LYS A 121 -8.08 5.96 -0.81
CA LYS A 121 -7.23 6.69 -1.76
C LYS A 121 -6.99 5.84 -3.00
N GLU A 122 -6.87 6.52 -4.14
CA GLU A 122 -6.49 5.87 -5.40
C GLU A 122 -4.97 5.72 -5.47
N VAL A 123 -4.51 4.50 -5.76
CA VAL A 123 -3.10 4.19 -6.00
C VAL A 123 -2.96 3.62 -7.40
N THR A 124 -1.91 4.04 -8.10
CA THR A 124 -1.58 3.56 -9.44
C THR A 124 -0.61 2.39 -9.32
N SER A 125 -0.91 1.25 -9.93
CA SER A 125 -0.02 0.08 -9.90
C SER A 125 1.17 0.30 -10.82
N ASN A 126 2.38 0.18 -10.27
CA ASN A 126 3.61 0.21 -11.06
C ASN A 126 3.82 -1.09 -11.88
N THR A 127 3.15 -2.19 -11.50
CA THR A 127 3.40 -3.53 -12.04
C THR A 127 2.27 -4.07 -12.91
N LYS A 128 1.02 -3.73 -12.58
CA LYS A 128 -0.16 -4.22 -13.32
C LYS A 128 -0.62 -3.16 -14.30
N LYS A 129 -0.77 -3.55 -15.56
CA LYS A 129 -1.37 -2.71 -16.61
C LYS A 129 -2.84 -3.07 -16.79
N ASP A 130 -3.65 -2.10 -17.18
CA ASP A 130 -5.02 -2.32 -17.64
C ASP A 130 -5.02 -2.91 -19.06
N ASP A 131 -6.21 -3.23 -19.57
CA ASP A 131 -6.39 -3.81 -20.91
C ASP A 131 -5.90 -2.87 -22.04
N ASN A 132 -5.67 -1.58 -21.73
CA ASN A 132 -5.18 -0.56 -22.64
C ASN A 132 -3.66 -0.29 -22.48
N GLY A 133 -2.95 -1.05 -21.63
CA GLY A 133 -1.52 -0.92 -21.39
C GLY A 133 -1.10 0.22 -20.45
N GLN A 134 -2.05 0.93 -19.83
CA GLN A 134 -1.83 1.96 -18.81
C GLN A 134 -1.67 1.30 -17.43
N PRO A 135 -0.92 1.89 -16.48
CA PRO A 135 -0.83 1.35 -15.14
C PRO A 135 -2.20 1.34 -14.43
N LYS A 136 -2.59 0.18 -13.91
CA LYS A 136 -3.91 -0.09 -13.34
C LYS A 136 -4.10 0.68 -12.04
N LYS A 137 -5.10 1.55 -11.98
CA LYS A 137 -5.50 2.23 -10.74
C LYS A 137 -6.36 1.32 -9.88
N TYR A 138 -6.13 1.32 -8.58
CA TYR A 138 -6.94 0.60 -7.60
C TYR A 138 -7.08 1.41 -6.31
N ILE A 139 -8.18 1.14 -5.60
CA ILE A 139 -8.53 1.83 -4.37
C ILE A 139 -7.92 1.06 -3.18
N VAL A 140 -7.26 1.77 -2.28
CA VAL A 140 -6.70 1.22 -1.03
C VAL A 140 -7.24 1.97 0.18
N PRO A 141 -7.32 1.32 1.35
CA PRO A 141 -7.74 1.97 2.58
C PRO A 141 -6.91 3.22 2.90
N ALA A 142 -7.58 4.26 3.40
CA ALA A 142 -6.96 5.45 3.98
C ALA A 142 -7.12 5.51 5.50
N TRP A 143 -7.54 4.41 6.15
CA TRP A 143 -7.58 4.23 7.61
C TRP A 143 -6.50 3.25 8.08
N LYS A 144 -6.30 3.19 9.40
CA LYS A 144 -5.37 2.25 10.04
C LYS A 144 -6.13 1.11 10.71
N GLN A 145 -5.44 0.02 11.03
CA GLN A 145 -6.08 -1.15 11.64
C GLN A 145 -6.67 -0.86 13.04
N GLU A 146 -6.14 0.13 13.75
CA GLU A 146 -6.69 0.61 15.02
C GLU A 146 -8.09 1.21 14.86
N ASP A 147 -8.36 1.84 13.71
CA ASP A 147 -9.66 2.45 13.40
C ASP A 147 -10.76 1.40 13.22
N GLU A 148 -10.38 0.14 12.94
CA GLU A 148 -11.31 -0.98 12.82
C GLU A 148 -11.74 -1.58 14.15
N ARG A 149 -11.07 -1.23 15.25
CA ARG A 149 -11.38 -1.80 16.57
C ARG A 149 -12.77 -1.39 17.02
N GLY A 150 -13.55 -2.37 17.43
CA GLY A 150 -14.94 -2.17 17.87
C GLY A 150 -15.95 -2.01 16.73
N LEU A 151 -15.51 -2.03 15.47
CA LEU A 151 -16.42 -2.07 14.32
C LEU A 151 -16.87 -3.50 14.07
N GLY A 152 -18.18 -3.70 13.90
CA GLY A 152 -18.72 -5.02 13.65
C GLY A 152 -20.15 -5.01 13.14
N VAL A 153 -20.65 -6.21 12.89
CA VAL A 153 -22.03 -6.48 12.50
C VAL A 153 -22.60 -7.60 13.35
N ARG A 154 -23.83 -7.42 13.81
CA ARG A 154 -24.70 -8.49 14.31
C ARG A 154 -25.54 -8.98 13.15
N VAL A 155 -25.51 -10.28 12.88
CA VAL A 155 -26.38 -10.94 11.92
C VAL A 155 -27.26 -11.94 12.66
N TRP A 156 -28.54 -12.01 12.31
CA TRP A 156 -29.43 -12.99 12.91
C TRP A 156 -30.54 -13.44 11.97
N ALA A 157 -31.05 -14.62 12.26
CA ALA A 157 -32.29 -15.15 11.73
C ALA A 157 -32.93 -16.07 12.78
N THR A 158 -34.24 -16.24 12.72
CA THR A 158 -35.02 -17.08 13.63
C THR A 158 -35.24 -18.44 12.97
N ILE A 159 -34.75 -19.52 13.58
CA ILE A 159 -35.02 -20.87 13.08
C ILE A 159 -36.48 -21.22 13.37
N LYS A 160 -37.15 -21.88 12.43
CA LYS A 160 -38.53 -22.35 12.63
C LYS A 160 -38.58 -23.30 13.83
N GLY A 161 -39.50 -23.01 14.74
CA GLY A 161 -39.64 -23.73 16.00
C GLY A 161 -38.94 -23.05 17.18
N GLU A 162 -38.03 -22.10 16.93
CA GLU A 162 -37.41 -21.30 17.99
C GLU A 162 -38.18 -20.00 18.22
N SER A 163 -38.23 -19.56 19.48
CA SER A 163 -38.86 -18.30 19.88
C SER A 163 -37.91 -17.10 19.83
N GLN A 164 -36.60 -17.35 19.98
CA GLN A 164 -35.55 -16.35 19.97
C GLN A 164 -34.71 -16.48 18.69
N PRO A 165 -34.26 -15.37 18.09
CA PRO A 165 -33.37 -15.42 16.95
C PRO A 165 -31.98 -15.91 17.38
N ARG A 166 -31.30 -16.63 16.48
CA ARG A 166 -29.88 -16.93 16.68
C ARG A 166 -29.05 -15.78 16.14
N VAL A 167 -28.21 -15.20 16.98
CA VAL A 167 -27.41 -14.02 16.66
C VAL A 167 -25.94 -14.42 16.56
N LEU A 168 -25.26 -13.94 15.53
CA LEU A 168 -23.81 -14.00 15.40
C LEU A 168 -23.26 -12.57 15.31
N GLU A 169 -22.30 -12.27 16.16
CA GLU A 169 -21.55 -11.03 16.08
C GLU A 169 -20.22 -11.28 15.38
N LEU A 170 -19.84 -10.37 14.48
CA LEU A 170 -18.58 -10.43 13.77
C LEU A 170 -17.91 -9.06 13.77
N LEU A 171 -16.71 -9.01 14.33
CA LEU A 171 -15.88 -7.81 14.27
C LEU A 171 -15.15 -7.73 12.92
N LEU A 172 -14.96 -6.51 12.42
CA LEU A 172 -14.18 -6.27 11.21
C LEU A 172 -12.74 -6.80 11.34
N THR A 173 -12.15 -6.67 12.54
CA THR A 173 -10.81 -7.20 12.85
C THR A 173 -10.70 -8.73 12.76
N GLN A 174 -11.82 -9.46 12.84
CA GLN A 174 -11.87 -10.92 12.64
C GLN A 174 -11.98 -11.34 11.16
N ALA A 175 -12.22 -10.39 10.25
CA ALA A 175 -12.23 -10.61 8.81
C ALA A 175 -10.81 -10.56 8.25
N ARG A 176 -10.04 -11.65 8.44
CA ARG A 176 -8.63 -11.74 8.05
C ARG A 176 -8.44 -11.79 6.52
N THR A 177 -9.31 -12.51 5.81
CA THR A 177 -9.22 -12.69 4.35
C THR A 177 -9.97 -11.57 3.63
N ARG A 178 -9.25 -10.63 2.99
CA ARG A 178 -9.82 -9.46 2.29
C ARG A 178 -9.33 -9.31 0.85
N ASN A 179 -9.58 -10.33 0.04
CA ASN A 179 -9.05 -10.45 -1.33
C ASN A 179 -9.71 -9.55 -2.40
N SER A 180 -10.55 -8.59 -2.01
CA SER A 180 -11.31 -7.72 -2.91
C SER A 180 -11.17 -6.25 -2.50
N THR A 181 -11.07 -5.34 -3.47
CA THR A 181 -11.07 -3.88 -3.22
C THR A 181 -12.39 -3.42 -2.61
N LEU A 182 -13.46 -4.20 -2.76
CA LEU A 182 -14.75 -3.96 -2.11
C LEU A 182 -14.66 -3.99 -0.57
N TRP A 183 -13.64 -4.62 0.02
CA TRP A 183 -13.41 -4.49 1.47
C TRP A 183 -12.99 -3.08 1.87
N THR A 184 -12.47 -2.31 0.92
CA THR A 184 -12.16 -0.89 1.08
C THR A 184 -13.36 0.00 0.74
N GLU A 185 -13.99 -0.26 -0.41
CA GLU A 185 -15.06 0.59 -0.95
C GLU A 185 -16.38 0.42 -0.18
N ASP A 186 -16.73 -0.82 0.18
CA ASP A 186 -17.95 -1.16 0.90
C ASP A 186 -17.69 -2.23 1.99
N PRO A 187 -16.96 -1.85 3.07
CA PRO A 187 -16.60 -2.78 4.13
C PRO A 187 -17.82 -3.33 4.88
N LYS A 188 -18.91 -2.56 4.97
CA LYS A 188 -20.14 -3.00 5.66
C LYS A 188 -20.80 -4.16 4.94
N GLN A 189 -20.92 -4.07 3.61
CA GLN A 189 -21.52 -5.14 2.81
C GLN A 189 -20.64 -6.40 2.83
N GLN A 190 -19.32 -6.27 2.66
CA GLN A 190 -18.40 -7.41 2.70
C GLN A 190 -18.45 -8.13 4.06
N LEU A 191 -18.47 -7.37 5.17
CA LEU A 191 -18.57 -7.94 6.50
C LEU A 191 -19.91 -8.66 6.71
N ALA A 192 -21.01 -8.11 6.22
CA ALA A 192 -22.32 -8.75 6.28
C ALA A 192 -22.36 -10.06 5.50
N TYR A 193 -21.72 -10.13 4.32
CA TYR A 193 -21.58 -11.37 3.56
C TYR A 193 -20.76 -12.42 4.30
N LEU A 194 -19.66 -12.02 4.94
CA LEU A 194 -18.87 -12.93 5.77
C LEU A 194 -19.68 -13.43 6.98
N ALA A 195 -20.40 -12.55 7.65
CA ALA A 195 -21.22 -12.89 8.81
C ALA A 195 -22.33 -13.89 8.45
N GLN A 196 -23.01 -13.71 7.30
CA GLN A 196 -24.03 -14.65 6.81
C GLN A 196 -23.48 -16.06 6.61
N LYS A 197 -22.30 -16.19 5.99
CA LYS A 197 -21.66 -17.50 5.80
C LYS A 197 -21.31 -18.15 7.12
N ARG A 198 -20.71 -17.40 8.06
CA ARG A 198 -20.37 -17.92 9.40
C ARG A 198 -21.60 -18.32 10.19
N TRP A 199 -22.68 -17.54 10.09
CA TRP A 199 -23.97 -17.89 10.72
C TRP A 199 -24.52 -19.18 10.12
N ALA A 200 -24.54 -19.29 8.79
CA ALA A 200 -25.03 -20.48 8.09
C ALA A 200 -24.22 -21.74 8.49
N ARG A 201 -22.89 -21.63 8.56
CA ARG A 201 -22.01 -22.69 9.05
C ARG A 201 -22.32 -23.12 10.48
N LEU A 202 -22.60 -22.17 11.36
CA LEU A 202 -22.82 -22.44 12.77
C LEU A 202 -24.23 -22.99 13.06
N HIS A 203 -25.25 -22.50 12.36
CA HIS A 203 -26.64 -22.70 12.73
C HIS A 203 -27.49 -23.46 11.71
N ALA A 204 -27.04 -23.57 10.46
CA ALA A 204 -27.71 -24.34 9.39
C ALA A 204 -26.69 -25.06 8.47
N PRO A 205 -25.71 -25.81 9.02
CA PRO A 205 -24.66 -26.47 8.23
C PRO A 205 -25.21 -27.55 7.29
N ASP A 206 -26.30 -28.19 7.69
CA ASP A 206 -27.04 -29.21 6.94
C ASP A 206 -27.68 -28.67 5.67
N VAL A 207 -28.08 -27.39 5.65
CA VAL A 207 -28.68 -26.76 4.48
C VAL A 207 -27.63 -26.46 3.40
N ILE A 208 -26.46 -26.02 3.82
CA ILE A 208 -25.36 -25.64 2.92
C ILE A 208 -24.48 -26.84 2.53
N LEU A 209 -24.64 -28.00 3.17
CA LEU A 209 -24.05 -29.29 2.77
C LEU A 209 -22.51 -29.25 2.58
N GLY A 210 -21.82 -28.41 3.35
CA GLY A 210 -20.36 -28.32 3.30
C GLY A 210 -19.79 -27.64 2.04
N VAL A 211 -20.62 -27.00 1.19
CA VAL A 211 -20.11 -26.24 0.04
C VAL A 211 -19.19 -25.12 0.49
N TYR A 212 -18.02 -24.95 -0.11
CA TYR A 212 -17.05 -23.92 0.31
C TYR A 212 -17.36 -22.53 -0.23
N THR A 213 -16.89 -21.49 0.46
CA THR A 213 -16.95 -20.08 0.01
C THR A 213 -15.55 -19.55 -0.33
N PRO A 214 -15.41 -18.47 -1.13
CA PRO A 214 -14.10 -18.07 -1.68
C PRO A 214 -13.02 -17.80 -0.64
N ASP A 215 -13.45 -17.22 0.46
CA ASP A 215 -12.65 -16.85 1.61
C ASP A 215 -12.22 -18.04 2.47
N GLU A 216 -12.90 -19.18 2.37
CA GLU A 216 -12.54 -20.44 3.06
C GLU A 216 -11.53 -21.25 2.23
N LEU A 217 -11.57 -21.14 0.91
CA LEU A 217 -10.68 -21.84 -0.02
C LEU A 217 -9.36 -21.11 -0.28
N GLY A 218 -9.38 -19.78 -0.12
CA GLY A 218 -8.16 -19.01 -0.20
C GLY A 218 -7.27 -19.35 0.99
N GLU A 219 -6.01 -19.70 0.73
CA GLU A 219 -4.99 -19.52 1.75
C GLU A 219 -5.11 -18.07 2.27
N PRO A 220 -4.92 -17.81 3.58
CA PRO A 220 -4.73 -16.48 4.10
C PRO A 220 -3.42 -15.92 3.52
N THR A 221 -3.46 -15.58 2.24
CA THR A 221 -2.50 -14.72 1.60
C THR A 221 -2.81 -13.37 2.19
N GLU A 222 -1.88 -12.86 2.99
CA GLU A 222 -1.82 -11.43 3.28
C GLU A 222 -1.58 -10.74 1.94
N LYS A 223 -2.64 -10.56 1.15
CA LYS A 223 -2.68 -9.47 0.19
C LYS A 223 -2.84 -8.21 1.02
N PHE A 224 -1.74 -7.86 1.67
CA PHE A 224 -1.47 -6.55 2.22
C PHE A 224 -1.72 -5.58 1.06
N MET A 225 -2.87 -4.92 1.05
CA MET A 225 -3.25 -3.94 0.02
C MET A 225 -2.46 -2.62 0.19
N GLY A 226 -1.27 -2.70 0.81
CA GLY A 226 -0.38 -1.59 1.12
C GLY A 226 -0.80 -0.77 2.34
N HIS A 227 0.17 -0.24 3.07
CA HIS A 227 0.08 1.17 3.47
C HIS A 227 0.10 2.02 2.19
N ALA A 228 -0.25 3.31 2.28
CA ALA A 228 0.18 4.21 1.21
C ALA A 228 1.67 3.98 0.99
N GLU A 229 2.07 3.41 -0.13
CA GLU A 229 3.40 3.71 -0.61
C GLU A 229 3.26 5.18 -0.99
N GLU A 230 3.73 6.06 -0.11
CA GLU A 230 4.00 7.44 -0.48
C GLU A 230 4.69 7.35 -1.83
N VAL A 231 4.16 8.05 -2.84
CA VAL A 231 4.88 8.25 -4.09
C VAL A 231 6.29 8.59 -3.66
N ALA A 232 7.24 7.68 -3.91
CA ALA A 232 8.59 7.88 -3.46
C ALA A 232 8.93 9.31 -3.86
N SER A 233 9.31 10.12 -2.86
CA SER A 233 9.88 11.43 -3.14
C SER A 233 10.85 11.23 -4.30
N PRO A 234 10.80 12.10 -5.35
CA PRO A 234 11.66 11.92 -6.51
C PRO A 234 13.07 11.60 -6.02
N PRO A 235 13.77 10.63 -6.65
CA PRO A 235 14.95 10.00 -6.09
C PRO A 235 15.87 11.06 -5.50
N PRO A 236 16.46 10.82 -4.30
CA PRO A 236 17.34 11.81 -3.69
C PRO A 236 18.35 12.27 -4.74
N PRO A 237 18.63 13.58 -4.85
CA PRO A 237 19.53 14.09 -5.86
C PRO A 237 20.81 13.24 -5.83
N PRO A 238 21.34 12.87 -7.01
CA PRO A 238 22.51 11.99 -7.08
C PRO A 238 23.57 12.51 -6.14
N VAL A 239 24.15 11.60 -5.34
CA VAL A 239 25.27 11.91 -4.44
C VAL A 239 26.24 12.80 -5.23
N PRO A 240 26.57 14.02 -4.75
CA PRO A 240 27.47 14.90 -5.49
C PRO A 240 28.73 14.09 -5.86
N PRO A 241 29.16 14.13 -7.13
CA PRO A 241 30.31 13.33 -7.54
C PRO A 241 31.50 13.72 -6.66
N ALA A 242 32.28 12.72 -6.23
CA ALA A 242 33.41 12.92 -5.31
C ALA A 242 34.43 13.95 -5.82
N SER A 243 34.43 14.22 -7.13
CA SER A 243 35.13 15.32 -7.78
C SER A 243 34.33 15.87 -8.96
N TYR A 244 34.63 17.11 -9.36
CA TYR A 244 34.03 17.73 -10.52
C TYR A 244 34.38 16.96 -11.82
N PRO A 245 33.40 16.60 -12.67
CA PRO A 245 33.67 15.80 -13.87
C PRO A 245 34.68 16.45 -14.83
N ASP A 246 35.65 15.68 -15.32
CA ASP A 246 36.73 16.18 -16.20
C ASP A 246 36.21 16.74 -17.53
N ALA A 247 35.11 16.19 -18.05
CA ALA A 247 34.48 16.67 -19.29
C ALA A 247 33.90 18.09 -19.12
N ASP A 248 33.22 18.34 -18.00
CA ASP A 248 32.67 19.66 -17.67
C ASP A 248 33.78 20.64 -17.27
N PHE A 249 34.83 20.17 -16.60
CA PHE A 249 36.01 20.95 -16.29
C PHE A 249 36.66 21.48 -17.58
N THR A 250 36.93 20.59 -18.53
CA THR A 250 37.57 20.93 -19.81
C THR A 250 36.72 21.94 -20.60
N LYS A 251 35.39 21.78 -20.58
CA LYS A 251 34.46 22.70 -21.25
C LYS A 251 34.47 24.10 -20.65
N ASN A 252 34.53 24.24 -19.33
CA ASN A 252 34.39 25.52 -18.63
C ASN A 252 35.74 26.22 -18.35
N LEU A 253 36.84 25.46 -18.35
CA LEU A 253 38.21 25.91 -18.09
C LEU A 253 38.58 27.21 -18.84
N PRO A 254 38.36 27.36 -20.17
CA PRO A 254 38.74 28.58 -20.88
C PRO A 254 37.95 29.82 -20.44
N ALA A 255 36.67 29.65 -20.09
CA ALA A 255 35.81 30.75 -19.66
C ALA A 255 36.19 31.22 -18.24
N TRP A 256 36.50 30.28 -17.35
CA TRP A 256 37.01 30.58 -16.01
C TRP A 256 38.38 31.24 -16.07
N ALA A 257 39.31 30.70 -16.86
CA ALA A 257 40.65 31.24 -17.00
C ALA A 257 40.61 32.70 -17.53
N LYS A 258 39.79 32.97 -18.53
CA LYS A 258 39.57 34.32 -19.07
C LYS A 258 38.96 35.28 -18.05
N ALA A 259 38.00 34.84 -17.24
CA ALA A 259 37.38 35.67 -16.22
C ALA A 259 38.36 36.04 -15.09
N ILE A 260 39.26 35.11 -14.74
CA ILE A 260 40.30 35.34 -13.73
C ILE A 260 41.42 36.22 -14.30
N ALA A 261 41.91 35.95 -15.50
CA ALA A 261 42.94 36.76 -16.16
C ALA A 261 42.47 38.21 -16.41
N ALA A 262 41.17 38.41 -16.63
CA ALA A 262 40.55 39.73 -16.74
C ALA A 262 40.23 40.40 -15.39
N GLY A 263 40.60 39.79 -14.25
CA GLY A 263 40.39 40.33 -12.90
C GLY A 263 38.93 40.36 -12.43
N LYS A 264 38.01 39.70 -13.14
CA LYS A 264 36.56 39.74 -12.82
C LYS A 264 36.16 38.78 -11.71
N LYS A 265 36.95 37.74 -11.45
CA LYS A 265 36.76 36.77 -10.36
C LYS A 265 38.13 36.30 -9.89
N SER A 266 38.30 36.04 -8.59
CA SER A 266 39.53 35.41 -8.11
C SER A 266 39.49 33.90 -8.35
N MET A 267 40.66 33.26 -8.32
CA MET A 267 40.76 31.79 -8.39
C MET A 267 39.96 31.12 -7.26
N ALA A 268 40.01 31.68 -6.05
CA ALA A 268 39.27 31.19 -4.89
C ALA A 268 37.75 31.26 -5.11
N ASP A 269 37.25 32.33 -5.73
CA ASP A 269 35.81 32.48 -6.01
C ASP A 269 35.32 31.44 -7.01
N VAL A 270 36.11 31.14 -8.03
CA VAL A 270 35.78 30.11 -9.02
C VAL A 270 35.79 28.73 -8.35
N ILE A 271 36.80 28.41 -7.55
CA ILE A 271 36.88 27.15 -6.81
C ILE A 271 35.68 27.01 -5.86
N ALA A 272 35.33 28.05 -5.10
CA ALA A 272 34.18 28.05 -4.21
C ALA A 272 32.85 27.87 -4.95
N THR A 273 32.69 28.56 -6.10
CA THR A 273 31.48 28.45 -6.94
C THR A 273 31.34 27.06 -7.53
N VAL A 274 32.45 26.42 -7.92
CA VAL A 274 32.45 25.07 -8.48
C VAL A 274 32.29 24.01 -7.39
N ALA A 275 32.87 24.22 -6.21
CA ALA A 275 32.72 23.37 -5.03
C ALA A 275 31.26 23.24 -4.57
N ALA A 276 30.42 24.26 -4.83
CA ALA A 276 28.97 24.18 -4.63
C ALA A 276 28.28 23.12 -5.51
N LYS A 277 28.94 22.68 -6.61
CA LYS A 277 28.46 21.59 -7.49
C LYS A 277 29.22 20.29 -7.24
N ALA A 278 30.55 20.34 -7.19
CA ALA A 278 31.43 19.25 -6.77
C ALA A 278 32.87 19.78 -6.58
N PRO A 279 33.68 19.25 -5.64
CA PRO A 279 35.02 19.76 -5.40
C PRO A 279 35.97 19.50 -6.58
N LEU A 280 36.80 20.48 -6.93
CA LEU A 280 37.88 20.31 -7.92
C LEU A 280 39.05 19.54 -7.31
N THR A 281 39.65 18.62 -8.07
CA THR A 281 40.87 17.92 -7.65
C THR A 281 42.10 18.84 -7.68
N GLU A 282 43.16 18.49 -6.97
CA GLU A 282 44.43 19.26 -6.98
C GLU A 282 45.04 19.37 -8.39
N MET A 283 44.86 18.34 -9.23
CA MET A 283 45.29 18.37 -10.63
C MET A 283 44.48 19.37 -11.46
N GLN A 284 43.16 19.45 -11.25
CA GLN A 284 42.29 20.41 -11.93
C GLN A 284 42.57 21.86 -11.49
N LYS A 285 42.86 22.08 -10.20
CA LYS A 285 43.27 23.41 -9.70
C LYS A 285 44.58 23.86 -10.34
N THR A 286 45.56 22.96 -10.43
CA THR A 286 46.86 23.22 -11.09
C THR A 286 46.68 23.52 -12.58
N ALA A 287 45.81 22.78 -13.28
CA ALA A 287 45.50 23.03 -14.69
C ALA A 287 44.81 24.38 -14.92
N LEU A 288 43.86 24.76 -14.05
CA LEU A 288 43.22 26.07 -14.10
C LEU A 288 44.21 27.21 -13.86
N GLN A 289 45.14 27.05 -12.92
CA GLN A 289 46.20 28.03 -12.66
C GLN A 289 47.13 28.20 -13.86
N ALA A 290 47.58 27.10 -14.45
CA ALA A 290 48.43 27.14 -15.64
C ALA A 290 47.73 27.82 -16.83
N GLU A 291 46.42 27.59 -17.01
CA GLU A 291 45.64 28.19 -18.09
C GLU A 291 45.36 29.68 -17.86
N VAL A 292 45.13 30.10 -16.61
CA VAL A 292 45.05 31.53 -16.24
C VAL A 292 46.36 32.24 -16.56
N GLU A 293 47.49 31.64 -16.22
CA GLU A 293 48.81 32.24 -16.45
C GLU A 293 49.12 32.40 -17.94
N LYS A 294 48.72 31.44 -18.78
CA LYS A 294 48.79 31.58 -20.25
C LYS A 294 47.92 32.70 -20.80
N MET A 295 46.79 32.99 -20.15
CA MET A 295 45.83 34.00 -20.59
C MET A 295 46.09 35.40 -20.02
N ARG A 296 47.02 35.54 -19.06
CA ARG A 296 47.46 36.85 -18.59
C ARG A 296 48.37 37.49 -19.66
N PRO A 297 48.18 38.76 -20.01
CA PRO A 297 49.09 39.45 -20.92
C PRO A 297 50.49 39.49 -20.29
N GLN A 298 51.48 38.90 -20.96
CA GLN A 298 52.88 39.22 -20.70
C GLN A 298 53.14 40.60 -21.30
N ASP A 299 53.26 41.62 -20.45
CA ASP A 299 54.18 42.74 -20.68
C ASP A 299 54.31 43.64 -19.43
N VAL A 300 55.58 43.92 -19.10
CA VAL A 300 56.17 44.93 -18.19
C VAL A 300 56.31 44.59 -16.69
N GLU A 301 57.46 43.99 -16.35
CA GLU A 301 58.26 44.34 -15.14
C GLU A 301 59.00 45.69 -15.36
N PRO A 302 59.58 46.38 -14.35
CA PRO A 302 59.43 46.31 -12.89
C PRO A 302 59.27 47.71 -12.20
N LYS A 303 58.82 47.75 -10.94
CA LYS A 303 59.49 48.55 -9.90
C LYS A 303 59.11 48.09 -8.49
N THR A 304 60.15 47.70 -7.78
CA THR A 304 60.24 47.34 -6.37
C THR A 304 59.71 48.43 -5.43
N THR A 305 58.83 48.05 -4.51
CA THR A 305 58.85 48.53 -3.12
C THR A 305 58.31 47.44 -2.21
N ARG A 306 58.92 47.33 -1.03
CA ARG A 306 58.95 46.19 -0.11
C ARG A 306 58.04 46.44 1.09
N ALA A 307 57.54 45.34 1.69
CA ALA A 307 56.95 45.16 3.05
C ALA A 307 55.41 44.85 3.09
N PRO A 308 54.89 44.16 4.13
CA PRO A 308 54.59 42.73 4.07
C PRO A 308 53.10 42.38 4.31
N ALA A 309 52.79 41.09 4.22
CA ALA A 309 51.48 40.45 4.41
C ALA A 309 50.78 40.83 5.74
N GLN A 310 49.44 40.93 5.70
CA GLN A 310 48.56 41.00 6.87
C GLN A 310 47.74 39.70 6.97
N ASP A 311 47.93 39.01 8.09
CA ASP A 311 47.14 37.88 8.58
C ASP A 311 45.72 38.29 8.98
N ALA A 312 44.79 37.32 8.88
CA ALA A 312 43.43 37.39 9.40
C ALA A 312 43.42 37.47 10.96
N PRO A 313 42.37 38.04 11.60
CA PRO A 313 42.39 38.29 13.04
C PRO A 313 42.30 36.97 13.84
N ALA A 314 43.32 36.71 14.66
CA ALA A 314 43.34 35.65 15.65
C ALA A 314 42.38 35.97 16.81
N VAL A 315 41.59 35.00 17.26
CA VAL A 315 40.77 35.11 18.47
C VAL A 315 41.71 35.16 19.68
N ASP A 316 41.60 36.20 20.50
CA ASP A 316 42.41 36.39 21.70
C ASP A 316 41.93 35.46 22.83
N ALA A 317 42.80 34.53 23.25
CA ALA A 317 42.52 33.53 24.28
C ALA A 317 42.24 34.16 25.66
N GLU A 318 42.84 35.30 25.97
CA GLU A 318 42.66 35.97 27.27
C GLU A 318 41.26 36.59 27.35
N LEU A 319 40.84 37.25 26.26
CA LEU A 319 39.50 37.83 26.16
C LEU A 319 38.40 36.77 26.20
N LEU A 320 38.63 35.62 25.56
CA LEU A 320 37.67 34.51 25.59
C LEU A 320 37.58 33.89 26.99
N SER A 321 38.71 33.70 27.66
CA SER A 321 38.76 33.21 29.05
C SER A 321 38.00 34.12 30.01
N GLN A 322 38.13 35.44 29.84
CA GLN A 322 37.39 36.41 30.65
C GLN A 322 35.88 36.35 30.38
N ARG A 323 35.45 36.25 29.12
CA ARG A 323 34.03 36.10 28.76
C ARG A 323 33.39 34.85 29.35
N LEU A 324 34.13 33.73 29.41
CA LEU A 324 33.63 32.50 30.04
C LEU A 324 33.46 32.65 31.56
N ARG A 325 34.36 33.37 32.24
CA ARG A 325 34.23 33.64 33.68
C ARG A 325 33.09 34.61 33.99
N ASP A 326 32.89 35.61 33.15
CA ASP A 326 31.87 36.65 33.33
C ASP A 326 30.44 36.18 32.95
N ALA A 327 30.30 35.00 32.34
CA ALA A 327 29.01 34.42 32.00
C ALA A 327 28.15 34.18 33.26
N LYS A 328 26.88 34.62 33.19
CA LYS A 328 25.93 34.61 34.31
C LYS A 328 24.87 33.53 34.21
N ASP A 329 24.72 32.94 33.04
CA ASP A 329 23.79 31.87 32.73
C ASP A 329 24.43 30.87 31.75
N LEU A 330 23.83 29.68 31.64
CA LEU A 330 24.37 28.61 30.79
C LEU A 330 24.33 28.98 29.30
N ASP A 331 23.32 29.70 28.84
CA ASP A 331 23.18 30.06 27.43
C ASP A 331 24.33 30.96 26.96
N THR A 332 24.64 32.03 27.71
CA THR A 332 25.78 32.92 27.41
C THR A 332 27.13 32.21 27.53
N LEU A 333 27.24 31.22 28.40
CA LEU A 333 28.45 30.39 28.55
C LEU A 333 28.66 29.48 27.33
N TYR A 334 27.62 28.81 26.85
CA TYR A 334 27.69 27.94 25.67
C TYR A 334 27.93 28.72 24.37
N GLU A 335 27.37 29.93 24.23
CA GLU A 335 27.65 30.81 23.10
C GLU A 335 29.14 31.21 23.03
N ALA A 336 29.73 31.57 24.18
CA ALA A 336 31.15 31.89 24.25
C ALA A 336 32.02 30.64 23.98
N ALA A 337 31.61 29.46 24.44
CA ALA A 337 32.35 28.21 24.21
C ALA A 337 32.48 27.84 22.73
N GLY A 338 31.56 28.28 21.87
CA GLY A 338 31.64 28.08 20.42
C GLY A 338 32.87 28.72 19.75
N LEU A 339 33.58 29.61 20.44
CA LEU A 339 34.81 30.25 19.94
C LEU A 339 36.09 29.53 20.37
N ILE A 340 36.01 28.48 21.21
CA ILE A 340 37.16 27.73 21.72
C ILE A 340 37.88 26.98 20.59
N ASP A 341 37.14 26.47 19.60
CA ASP A 341 37.71 25.76 18.45
C ASP A 341 38.55 26.65 17.53
N ALA A 342 38.36 27.98 17.62
CA ALA A 342 39.16 28.96 16.88
C ALA A 342 40.48 29.33 17.57
N LEU A 343 40.75 28.83 18.78
CA LEU A 343 42.02 29.05 19.48
C LEU A 343 43.12 28.07 19.02
N PRO A 344 44.41 28.48 19.09
CA PRO A 344 45.54 27.57 18.95
C PRO A 344 45.47 26.42 19.97
N ALA A 345 45.99 25.25 19.60
CA ALA A 345 45.92 24.04 20.42
C ALA A 345 46.48 24.24 21.85
N GLU A 346 47.54 25.03 21.99
CA GLU A 346 48.17 25.31 23.29
C GLU A 346 47.26 26.10 24.26
N SER A 347 46.34 26.93 23.74
CA SER A 347 45.43 27.72 24.56
C SER A 347 44.07 27.04 24.75
N ARG A 348 43.72 26.08 23.89
CA ARG A 348 42.41 25.43 23.88
C ARG A 348 42.13 24.65 25.15
N ASP A 349 43.11 23.88 25.64
CA ASP A 349 42.94 23.04 26.82
C ASP A 349 42.69 23.89 28.08
N ALA A 350 43.45 24.98 28.25
CA ALA A 350 43.29 25.90 29.38
C ALA A 350 41.94 26.63 29.38
N VAL A 351 41.45 27.07 28.20
CA VAL A 351 40.13 27.73 28.09
C VAL A 351 38.99 26.71 28.28
N THR A 352 39.18 25.47 27.84
CA THR A 352 38.20 24.38 28.03
C THR A 352 38.04 24.01 29.51
N GLU A 353 39.12 24.03 30.30
CA GLU A 353 39.03 23.83 31.77
C GLU A 353 38.20 24.92 32.45
N ILE A 354 38.37 26.19 32.04
CA ILE A 354 37.59 27.32 32.58
C ILE A 354 36.10 27.14 32.27
N PHE A 355 35.77 26.74 31.04
CA PHE A 355 34.40 26.45 30.63
C PHE A 355 33.79 25.32 31.48
N ASN A 356 34.48 24.18 31.62
CA ASN A 356 33.99 23.03 32.39
C ASN A 356 33.76 23.39 33.87
N GLY A 357 34.67 24.18 34.47
CA GLY A 357 34.49 24.69 35.82
C GLY A 357 33.25 25.57 35.96
N ARG A 358 33.02 26.48 35.00
CA ARG A 358 31.87 27.39 35.04
C ARG A 358 30.53 26.69 34.77
N VAL A 359 30.52 25.66 33.92
CA VAL A 359 29.35 24.78 33.72
C VAL A 359 28.97 24.10 35.04
N ALA A 360 29.96 23.62 35.81
CA ALA A 360 29.70 22.99 37.11
C ALA A 360 29.17 23.99 38.17
N GLU A 361 29.61 25.25 38.12
CA GLU A 361 29.13 26.31 39.03
C GLU A 361 27.73 26.86 38.69
N LEU A 362 27.35 26.88 37.41
CA LEU A 362 26.05 27.41 36.95
C LEU A 362 24.99 26.31 36.76
N GLY A 363 25.40 25.04 36.65
CA GLY A 363 24.53 23.89 36.46
C GLY A 363 24.23 23.07 37.72
N GLY A 364 24.90 23.38 38.85
CA GLY A 364 24.56 22.90 40.19
C GLY A 364 23.70 23.92 40.93
#